data_AF-A0A5Q2VWF0-F1
#
_entry.id   AF-A0A5Q2VWF0-F1
#
_cell.length_a   1.000
_cell.length_b   1.000
_cell.length_c   1.000
_cell.angle_alpha   90.00
_cell.angle_beta   90.00
_cell.angle_gamma   90.00
#
_symmetry.space_group_name_H-M   'P 1'
#
loop_
_entity.id
_entity.type
_entity.pdbx_description
1 polymer ?
#
loop_
_entity_poly.entity_id
_entity_poly.type
_entity_poly.pdbx_seq_one_letter_code
_entity_poly.pdbx_strand_id
1 'polypeptide(L)'
;MWRDLGRRNGELTSGGLVRLNPRKPAIVQRCTLAHEMGHWWHGHDWTRDHDQLRDERQADAYAARLLISPAEYALAERLNPHPGAIAKELEVTRHLVEVWQRLPAPTIQRRIV
;
A
#
# COMPACT_ATOMS: atom_id res chain seq x y z
N MET A 1 23.17 4.25 -11.43
CA MET A 1 23.89 3.19 -10.69
C MET A 1 22.89 2.12 -10.25
N TRP A 2 22.98 0.91 -10.80
CA TRP A 2 22.16 -0.23 -10.36
C TRP A 2 22.59 -0.66 -8.95
N ARG A 3 21.63 -0.87 -8.04
CA ARG A 3 21.84 -1.34 -6.67
C ARG A 3 20.89 -2.53 -6.50
N ASP A 4 21.43 -3.69 -6.15
CA ASP A 4 20.62 -4.89 -5.94
C ASP A 4 19.84 -4.74 -4.63
N LEU A 5 18.51 -4.86 -4.70
CA LEU A 5 17.61 -4.78 -3.54
C LEU A 5 17.53 -6.09 -2.76
N GLY A 6 18.16 -7.17 -3.26
CA GLY A 6 18.17 -8.48 -2.61
C GLY A 6 16.74 -8.99 -2.36
N ARG A 7 16.40 -9.15 -1.07
CA ARG A 7 15.06 -9.63 -0.63
C ARG A 7 14.01 -8.53 -0.52
N ARG A 8 14.40 -7.25 -0.46
CA ARG A 8 13.47 -6.11 -0.32
C ARG A 8 12.58 -6.01 -1.56
N ASN A 9 11.34 -5.60 -1.37
CA ASN A 9 10.40 -5.41 -2.48
C ASN A 9 10.64 -4.08 -3.22
N GLY A 10 11.05 -3.04 -2.50
CA GLY A 10 11.37 -1.71 -3.01
C GLY A 10 12.09 -0.85 -1.98
N GLU A 11 12.43 0.37 -2.37
CA GLU A 11 12.88 1.43 -1.47
C GLU A 11 12.53 2.83 -2.03
N LEU A 12 12.09 3.73 -1.15
CA LEU A 12 12.06 5.17 -1.39
C LEU A 12 13.40 5.80 -0.99
N THR A 13 13.98 6.58 -1.90
CA THR A 13 15.16 7.41 -1.59
C THR A 13 14.74 8.79 -1.06
N SER A 14 15.64 9.48 -0.35
CA SER A 14 15.39 10.83 0.17
C SER A 14 15.05 11.88 -0.89
N GLY A 15 15.43 11.65 -2.15
CA GLY A 15 15.09 12.50 -3.30
C GLY A 15 13.74 12.20 -3.97
N GLY A 16 12.93 11.31 -3.38
CA GLY A 16 11.61 10.95 -3.94
C GLY A 16 11.64 9.88 -5.04
N LEU A 17 12.81 9.34 -5.39
CA LEU A 17 12.90 8.23 -6.34
C LEU A 17 12.49 6.93 -5.66
N VAL A 18 11.47 6.26 -6.22
CA VAL A 18 11.09 4.89 -5.83
C VAL A 18 11.81 3.88 -6.71
N ARG A 19 12.39 2.85 -6.09
CA ARG A 19 13.01 1.72 -6.76
C ARG A 19 12.25 0.45 -6.42
N LEU A 20 11.88 -0.34 -7.41
CA LEU A 20 11.20 -1.61 -7.24
C LEU A 20 12.13 -2.76 -7.59
N ASN A 21 11.95 -3.89 -6.91
CA ASN A 21 12.68 -5.11 -7.23
C ASN A 21 12.01 -5.80 -8.43
N PRO A 22 12.65 -5.83 -9.61
CA PRO A 22 12.02 -6.35 -10.84
C PRO A 22 11.81 -7.87 -10.80
N ARG A 23 12.42 -8.58 -9.84
CA ARG A 23 12.25 -10.02 -9.64
C ARG A 23 10.93 -10.38 -8.95
N LYS A 24 10.19 -9.39 -8.44
CA LYS A 24 8.91 -9.61 -7.74
C LYS A 24 7.75 -9.65 -8.75
N PRO A 25 6.67 -10.41 -8.48
CA PRO A 25 5.47 -10.39 -9.32
C PRO A 25 4.91 -8.96 -9.46
N ALA A 26 4.26 -8.65 -10.60
CA ALA A 26 3.74 -7.32 -10.88
C ALA A 26 2.79 -6.79 -9.78
N ILE A 27 1.95 -7.66 -9.21
CA ILE A 27 1.08 -7.32 -8.06
C ILE A 27 1.89 -6.81 -6.86
N VAL A 28 2.99 -7.50 -6.53
CA VAL A 28 3.87 -7.11 -5.41
C VAL A 28 4.55 -5.78 -5.72
N GLN A 29 5.02 -5.58 -6.96
CA GLN A 29 5.62 -4.32 -7.38
C GLN A 29 4.62 -3.16 -7.28
N ARG A 30 3.38 -3.35 -7.76
CA ARG A 30 2.28 -2.37 -7.70
C ARG A 30 1.95 -1.98 -6.27
N CYS A 31 1.78 -2.96 -5.38
CA CYS A 31 1.49 -2.71 -3.96
C CYS A 31 2.66 -2.01 -3.26
N THR A 32 3.90 -2.41 -3.57
CA THR A 32 5.10 -1.76 -3.02
C THR A 32 5.19 -0.31 -3.48
N LEU A 33 4.98 -0.03 -4.76
CA LEU A 33 4.99 1.34 -5.28
C LEU A 33 3.99 2.23 -4.55
N ALA A 34 2.76 1.74 -4.35
CA ALA A 34 1.73 2.49 -3.62
C ALA A 34 2.12 2.74 -2.15
N HIS A 35 2.79 1.79 -1.51
CA HIS A 35 3.31 1.94 -0.14
C HIS A 35 4.43 3.00 -0.08
N GLU A 36 5.42 2.95 -0.99
CA GLU A 36 6.48 3.96 -1.05
C GLU A 36 5.93 5.37 -1.37
N MET A 37 4.88 5.46 -2.22
CA MET A 37 4.16 6.72 -2.43
C MET A 37 3.52 7.24 -1.14
N GLY A 38 3.03 6.35 -0.27
CA GLY A 38 2.53 6.70 1.06
C GLY A 38 3.62 7.30 1.95
N HIS A 39 4.83 6.72 1.95
CA HIS A 39 5.97 7.32 2.66
C HIS A 39 6.28 8.73 2.17
N TRP A 40 6.29 8.93 0.86
CA TRP A 40 6.52 10.25 0.28
C TRP A 40 5.41 11.24 0.64
N TRP A 41 4.14 10.84 0.51
CA TRP A 41 2.97 11.68 0.80
C TRP A 41 2.97 12.18 2.26
N HIS A 42 3.32 11.32 3.21
CA HIS A 42 3.38 11.66 4.63
C HIS A 42 4.70 12.32 5.06
N GLY A 43 5.66 12.49 4.14
CA GLY A 43 6.95 13.10 4.44
C GLY A 43 7.79 12.28 5.42
N HIS A 44 7.68 10.95 5.37
CA HIS A 44 8.48 10.06 6.22
C HIS A 44 9.96 10.22 5.87
N ASP A 45 10.73 10.74 6.82
CA ASP A 45 12.15 11.05 6.66
C ASP A 45 13.00 10.12 7.52
N TRP A 46 13.64 9.16 6.86
CA TRP A 46 14.50 8.14 7.48
C TRP A 46 15.83 8.69 8.05
N THR A 47 16.07 10.01 7.96
CA THR A 47 17.32 10.66 8.43
C THR A 47 17.22 11.31 9.81
N ARG A 48 16.01 11.40 10.39
CA ARG A 48 15.76 11.92 11.75
C ARG A 48 15.22 10.81 12.66
N ASP A 49 14.99 11.07 13.94
CA ASP A 49 14.21 10.14 14.78
C ASP A 49 12.74 10.15 14.32
N HIS A 50 12.21 8.99 13.96
CA HIS A 50 10.83 8.80 13.52
C HIS A 50 10.24 7.51 14.10
N ASP A 51 8.92 7.51 14.30
CA ASP A 51 8.17 6.33 14.72
C ASP A 51 7.96 5.43 13.51
N GLN A 52 8.89 4.50 13.29
CA GLN A 52 8.86 3.57 12.16
C GLN A 52 7.54 2.80 12.10
N LEU A 53 6.98 2.40 13.25
CA LEU A 53 5.74 1.63 13.27
C LEU A 53 4.54 2.47 12.83
N ARG A 54 4.48 3.74 13.24
CA ARG A 54 3.47 4.68 12.75
C ARG A 54 3.64 4.92 11.24
N ASP A 55 4.86 5.12 10.79
CA ASP A 55 5.15 5.49 9.40
C ASP A 55 4.78 4.36 8.43
N GLU A 56 5.17 3.12 8.74
CA GLU A 56 4.78 1.92 8.00
C GLU A 56 3.25 1.75 7.97
N ARG A 57 2.55 1.97 9.11
CA ARG A 57 1.08 1.91 9.17
C ARG A 57 0.42 2.98 8.29
N GLN A 58 0.97 4.20 8.25
CA GLN A 58 0.45 5.28 7.41
C GLN A 58 0.68 4.99 5.92
N ALA A 59 1.86 4.49 5.56
CA ALA A 59 2.17 4.08 4.20
C ALA A 59 1.27 2.93 3.71
N ASP A 60 1.06 1.91 4.55
CA ASP A 60 0.13 0.81 4.27
C ASP A 60 -1.32 1.29 4.13
N ALA A 61 -1.78 2.17 5.03
CA ALA A 61 -3.12 2.74 4.97
C ALA A 61 -3.34 3.56 3.70
N TYR A 62 -2.33 4.33 3.30
CA TYR A 62 -2.32 5.06 2.04
C TYR A 62 -2.43 4.10 0.84
N ALA A 63 -1.58 3.07 0.80
CA ALA A 63 -1.57 2.09 -0.30
C ALA A 63 -2.90 1.33 -0.43
N ALA A 64 -3.47 0.90 0.70
CA ALA A 64 -4.77 0.24 0.73
C ALA A 64 -5.88 1.17 0.20
N ARG A 65 -5.91 2.44 0.64
CA ARG A 65 -6.89 3.44 0.15
C ARG A 65 -6.73 3.78 -1.32
N LEU A 66 -5.50 3.74 -1.83
CA LEU A 66 -5.20 4.02 -3.23
C LEU A 66 -5.60 2.87 -4.16
N LEU A 67 -5.37 1.63 -3.75
CA LEU A 67 -5.52 0.46 -4.60
C LEU A 67 -6.82 -0.30 -4.42
N ILE A 68 -7.55 -0.12 -3.31
CA ILE A 68 -8.77 -0.86 -3.02
C ILE A 68 -9.99 0.05 -3.13
N SER A 69 -10.84 -0.22 -4.12
CA SER A 69 -12.17 0.38 -4.22
C SER A 69 -13.11 -0.23 -3.17
N PRO A 70 -13.85 0.58 -2.39
CA PRO A 70 -14.87 0.05 -1.48
C PRO A 70 -15.92 -0.81 -2.17
N ALA A 71 -16.31 -0.45 -3.40
CA ALA A 71 -17.33 -1.17 -4.15
C ALA A 71 -16.80 -2.54 -4.62
N GLU A 72 -15.59 -2.58 -5.18
CA GLU A 72 -14.97 -3.84 -5.64
C GLU A 72 -14.66 -4.75 -4.45
N TYR A 73 -14.17 -4.20 -3.34
CA TYR A 73 -13.99 -4.97 -2.10
C TYR A 73 -15.30 -5.61 -1.64
N ALA A 74 -16.40 -4.84 -1.59
CA ALA A 74 -17.70 -5.35 -1.17
C ALA A 74 -18.27 -6.41 -2.12
N LEU A 75 -17.92 -6.38 -3.41
CA LEU A 75 -18.27 -7.44 -4.36
C LEU A 75 -17.42 -8.68 -4.14
N ALA A 76 -16.10 -8.53 -4.03
CA ALA A 76 -15.16 -9.62 -3.78
C ALA A 76 -15.47 -10.36 -2.47
N GLU A 77 -15.78 -9.62 -1.40
CA GLU A 77 -16.12 -10.19 -0.09
C GLU A 77 -17.40 -11.03 -0.13
N ARG A 78 -18.41 -10.64 -0.93
CA ARG A 78 -19.63 -11.44 -1.11
C ARG A 78 -19.38 -12.74 -1.87
N LEU A 79 -18.41 -12.76 -2.78
CA LEU A 79 -18.02 -13.97 -3.50
C LEU A 79 -17.27 -14.93 -2.58
N ASN A 80 -16.32 -14.42 -1.81
CA ASN A 80 -15.58 -15.19 -0.81
C ASN A 80 -14.97 -14.27 0.26
N PRO A 81 -15.34 -14.40 1.55
CA PRO A 81 -14.85 -13.52 2.60
C PRO A 81 -13.40 -13.80 3.02
N HIS A 82 -12.77 -14.87 2.52
CA HIS A 82 -11.38 -15.19 2.86
C HIS A 82 -10.41 -14.12 2.30
N PRO A 83 -9.54 -13.47 3.10
CA PRO A 83 -8.70 -12.36 2.65
C PRO A 83 -7.81 -12.67 1.44
N GLY A 84 -7.31 -13.92 1.34
CA GLY A 84 -6.52 -14.35 0.18
C GLY A 84 -7.34 -14.46 -1.12
N ALA A 85 -8.63 -14.78 -1.02
CA ALA A 85 -9.52 -14.82 -2.18
C ALA A 85 -9.87 -13.40 -2.65
N ILE A 86 -10.17 -12.51 -1.70
CA ILE A 86 -10.38 -11.07 -1.96
C ILE A 86 -9.13 -10.46 -2.61
N ALA A 87 -7.94 -10.75 -2.08
CA ALA A 87 -6.68 -10.25 -2.62
C ALA A 87 -6.46 -10.67 -4.09
N LYS A 88 -6.85 -11.90 -4.43
CA LYS A 88 -6.79 -12.40 -5.80
C LYS A 88 -7.76 -11.65 -6.72
N GLU A 89 -9.00 -11.42 -6.27
CA GLU A 89 -10.02 -10.69 -7.03
C GLU A 89 -9.61 -9.23 -7.30
N LEU A 90 -9.04 -8.57 -6.29
CA LEU A 90 -8.63 -7.16 -6.37
C LEU A 90 -7.21 -6.96 -6.92
N GLU A 91 -6.51 -8.06 -7.27
CA GLU A 91 -5.11 -8.07 -7.69
C GLU A 91 -4.15 -7.33 -6.73
N VAL A 92 -4.39 -7.40 -5.42
CA VAL A 92 -3.52 -6.82 -4.38
C VAL A 92 -2.86 -7.92 -3.56
N THR A 93 -1.92 -7.54 -2.69
CA THR A 93 -1.41 -8.50 -1.69
C THR A 93 -2.44 -8.73 -0.59
N ARG A 94 -2.42 -9.93 0.01
CA ARG A 94 -3.23 -10.26 1.19
C ARG A 94 -3.04 -9.25 2.33
N HIS A 95 -1.81 -8.76 2.52
CA HIS A 95 -1.50 -7.74 3.53
C HIS A 95 -2.33 -6.47 3.34
N LEU A 96 -2.47 -5.94 2.11
CA LEU A 96 -3.27 -4.74 1.88
C LEU A 96 -4.77 -4.96 2.14
N VAL A 97 -5.28 -6.18 1.91
CA VAL A 97 -6.66 -6.53 2.29
C VAL A 97 -6.82 -6.51 3.81
N GLU A 98 -5.87 -7.07 4.56
CA GLU A 98 -5.90 -7.07 6.03
C GLU A 98 -5.76 -5.66 6.61
N VAL A 99 -4.95 -4.80 5.96
CA VAL A 99 -4.86 -3.37 6.31
C VAL A 99 -6.21 -2.69 6.05
N TRP A 100 -6.80 -2.87 4.88
CA TRP A 100 -8.10 -2.30 4.51
C TRP A 100 -9.19 -2.63 5.53
N GLN A 101 -9.27 -3.89 5.95
CA GLN A 101 -10.24 -4.36 6.94
C GLN A 101 -10.11 -3.68 8.32
N ARG A 102 -8.94 -3.12 8.64
CA ARG A 102 -8.70 -2.39 9.90
C ARG A 102 -8.91 -0.89 9.75
N LEU A 103 -9.05 -0.38 8.53
CA LEU A 103 -9.28 1.04 8.30
C LEU A 103 -10.71 1.43 8.71
N PRO A 104 -10.89 2.65 9.25
CA PRO A 104 -12.24 3.17 9.42
C PRO A 104 -12.89 3.34 8.05
N ALA A 105 -14.21 3.13 7.99
CA ALA A 105 -15.00 3.34 6.79
C ALA A 105 -14.67 4.70 6.14
N PRO A 106 -14.56 4.77 4.80
CA PRO A 106 -14.21 6.01 4.13
C PRO A 106 -15.21 7.11 4.53
N THR A 107 -14.70 8.17 5.15
CA THR A 107 -15.51 9.34 5.46
C THR A 107 -15.83 10.03 4.13
N ILE A 108 -17.12 10.06 3.75
CA ILE A 108 -17.57 10.83 2.60
C ILE A 108 -17.40 12.31 2.97
N GLN A 109 -16.27 12.91 2.61
CA GLN A 109 -16.15 14.36 2.63
C GLN A 109 -16.97 14.89 1.46
N ARG A 110 -18.20 15.34 1.75
CA ARG A 110 -18.94 16.19 0.83
C ARG A 110 -18.13 17.47 0.65
N ARG A 111 -17.36 17.56 -0.44
CA ARG A 111 -16.90 18.86 -0.94
C ARG A 111 -18.15 19.58 -1.43
N ILE A 112 -18.66 20.46 -0.57
CA ILE A 112 -19.53 21.55 -1.01
C ILE A 112 -18.61 22.44 -1.84
N VAL A 113 -18.78 22.37 -3.16
CA VAL A 113 -18.44 23.44 -4.09
C VAL A 113 -19.73 24.08 -4.55
#